data_AF-A0A914D4V0-F1
#
_entry.id   AF-A0A914D4V0-F1
#
_cell.length_a   1.000
_cell.length_b   1.000
_cell.length_c   1.000
_cell.angle_alpha   90.00
_cell.angle_beta   90.00
_cell.angle_gamma   90.00
#
_symmetry.space_group_name_H-M   'P 1'
#
loop_
_entity.id
_entity.type
_entity.pdbx_description
1 polymer ?
#
loop_
_entity_poly.entity_id
_entity_poly.type
_entity_poly.pdbx_seq_one_letter_code
_entity_poly.pdbx_strand_id
1 'polypeptide(L)'
;MKSTPVIAYSFVGILFLVAELSHALTCYEDDPERGVIKVSDDNFEYCLLFPRLPFDHKGAKRQSGVSGMEYGSDDTPFSSILGVTRPNYKVLSLCIYEMYDWPRALHSSPKFGVAPKPDFMLRCVCNFDLCNVPTTFEPYLEGLKKHELANEKE
;
A
#
# COMPACT_ATOMS: atom_id res chain seq x y z
N MET A 1 -9.47 -29.50 54.69
CA MET A 1 -9.93 -28.35 53.86
C MET A 1 -8.97 -28.24 52.69
N LYS A 2 -9.45 -28.44 51.45
CA LYS A 2 -8.65 -28.29 50.21
C LYS A 2 -9.17 -27.07 49.47
N SER A 3 -8.37 -26.02 49.42
CA SER A 3 -8.64 -24.78 48.70
C SER A 3 -8.38 -24.99 47.21
N THR A 4 -9.40 -24.85 46.38
CA THR A 4 -9.33 -24.98 44.92
C THR A 4 -8.77 -23.71 44.26
N PRO A 5 -7.99 -23.84 43.17
CA PRO A 5 -7.41 -22.71 42.44
C PRO A 5 -8.43 -22.12 41.46
N VAL A 6 -9.19 -21.11 41.88
CA VAL A 6 -10.18 -20.41 41.03
C VAL A 6 -9.51 -19.33 40.14
N ILE A 7 -8.28 -18.94 40.45
CA ILE A 7 -7.64 -17.75 39.88
C ILE A 7 -7.04 -18.00 38.48
N ALA A 8 -6.71 -19.25 38.14
CA ALA A 8 -6.02 -19.57 36.88
C ALA A 8 -6.89 -19.46 35.62
N TYR A 9 -8.22 -19.63 35.75
CA TYR A 9 -9.13 -19.63 34.59
C TYR A 9 -9.51 -18.23 34.09
N SER A 10 -9.37 -17.20 34.93
CA SER A 10 -9.79 -15.84 34.58
C SER A 10 -8.80 -15.12 33.66
N PHE A 11 -7.52 -15.51 33.65
CA PHE A 11 -6.48 -14.90 32.82
C PHE A 11 -6.51 -15.37 31.36
N VAL A 12 -6.90 -16.63 31.12
CA VAL A 12 -6.95 -17.21 29.77
C VAL A 12 -8.08 -16.58 28.93
N GLY A 13 -9.21 -16.21 29.55
CA GLY A 13 -10.31 -15.52 28.86
C GLY A 13 -9.97 -14.10 28.40
N ILE A 14 -9.11 -13.38 29.12
CA ILE A 14 -8.71 -12.01 28.77
C ILE A 14 -7.71 -12.02 27.59
N LEU A 15 -6.82 -13.02 27.52
CA LEU A 15 -5.89 -13.19 26.40
C LEU A 15 -6.59 -13.48 25.06
N PHE A 16 -7.75 -14.15 25.08
CA PHE A 16 -8.54 -14.38 23.87
C PHE A 16 -9.31 -13.14 23.39
N LEU A 17 -9.75 -12.26 24.30
CA LEU A 17 -10.49 -11.03 23.95
C LEU A 17 -9.61 -9.95 23.30
N VAL A 18 -8.29 -9.96 23.53
CA VAL A 18 -7.37 -8.97 22.93
C VAL A 18 -6.95 -9.36 21.51
N ALA A 19 -7.10 -10.63 21.13
CA ALA A 19 -6.69 -11.13 19.81
C ALA A 19 -7.61 -10.66 18.66
N GLU A 20 -8.80 -10.12 18.95
CA GLU A 20 -9.77 -9.67 17.94
C GLU A 20 -9.65 -8.18 17.56
N LEU A 21 -8.62 -7.47 18.03
CA LEU A 21 -8.33 -6.09 17.61
C LEU A 21 -7.45 -6.02 16.35
N SER A 22 -7.53 -7.00 15.46
CA SER A 22 -6.93 -6.88 14.12
C SER A 22 -7.73 -5.82 13.35
N HIS A 23 -7.29 -4.57 13.44
CA HIS A 23 -7.83 -3.51 12.60
C HIS A 23 -7.48 -3.81 11.13
N ALA A 24 -8.52 -4.00 10.31
CA ALA A 24 -8.41 -4.06 8.86
C ALA A 24 -7.66 -2.83 8.34
N LEU A 25 -6.69 -3.05 7.45
CA LEU A 25 -5.95 -1.95 6.84
C LEU A 25 -6.92 -1.04 6.08
N THR A 26 -6.78 0.27 6.30
CA THR A 26 -7.63 1.27 5.68
C THR A 26 -6.88 2.04 4.61
N CYS A 27 -7.40 2.06 3.38
CA CYS A 27 -6.80 2.70 2.22
C CYS A 27 -7.76 3.72 1.59
N TYR A 28 -7.24 4.55 0.68
CA TYR A 28 -8.04 5.28 -0.29
C TYR A 28 -8.13 4.52 -1.61
N GLU A 29 -9.29 4.60 -2.26
CA GLU A 29 -9.59 3.99 -3.55
C GLU A 29 -10.19 5.01 -4.51
N ASP A 30 -9.73 4.99 -5.77
CA ASP A 30 -10.38 5.71 -6.86
C ASP A 30 -11.60 4.94 -7.37
N ASP A 31 -12.80 5.39 -6.97
CA ASP A 31 -14.08 4.89 -7.44
C ASP A 31 -14.59 5.72 -8.65
N PRO A 32 -14.98 5.09 -9.77
CA PRO A 32 -15.43 5.81 -10.97
C PRO A 32 -16.66 6.71 -10.79
N GLU A 33 -17.55 6.37 -9.84
CA GLU A 33 -18.81 7.06 -9.62
C GLU A 33 -18.73 8.03 -8.44
N ARG A 34 -17.96 7.65 -7.41
CA ARG A 34 -17.89 8.34 -6.12
C ARG A 34 -16.62 9.15 -5.93
N GLY A 35 -15.65 9.03 -6.85
CA GLY A 35 -14.33 9.63 -6.72
C GLY A 35 -13.48 8.91 -5.69
N VAL A 36 -12.57 9.64 -5.03
CA VAL A 36 -11.68 9.06 -4.02
C VAL A 36 -12.47 8.76 -2.75
N ILE A 37 -12.54 7.49 -2.35
CA ILE A 37 -13.25 7.01 -1.16
C ILE A 37 -12.32 6.32 -0.18
N LYS A 38 -12.65 6.37 1.11
CA LYS A 38 -11.97 5.62 2.18
C LYS A 38 -12.58 4.22 2.26
N VAL A 39 -11.74 3.19 2.17
CA VAL A 39 -12.13 1.78 2.20
C VAL A 39 -11.30 1.02 3.24
N SER A 40 -11.90 0.00 3.85
CA SER A 40 -11.23 -0.88 4.81
C SER A 40 -11.69 -2.29 4.53
N ASP A 41 -10.73 -3.21 4.37
CA ASP A 41 -10.97 -4.60 4.02
C ASP A 41 -9.93 -5.46 4.76
N ASP A 42 -10.38 -6.55 5.38
CA ASP A 42 -9.51 -7.47 6.13
C ASP A 42 -8.47 -8.15 5.24
N ASN A 43 -8.69 -8.16 3.92
CA ASN A 43 -7.77 -8.73 2.95
C ASN A 43 -6.72 -7.72 2.46
N PHE A 44 -6.84 -6.44 2.81
CA PHE A 44 -5.84 -5.45 2.41
C PHE A 44 -4.55 -5.65 3.21
N GLU A 45 -3.49 -5.98 2.49
CA GLU A 45 -2.13 -6.04 3.05
C GLU A 45 -1.37 -4.75 2.80
N TYR A 46 -1.70 -4.03 1.72
CA TYR A 46 -1.04 -2.80 1.33
C TYR A 46 -2.02 -1.79 0.76
N CYS A 47 -1.65 -0.50 0.86
CA CYS A 47 -2.22 0.55 0.05
C CYS A 47 -1.25 0.93 -1.07
N LEU A 48 -1.81 1.14 -2.26
CA LEU A 48 -1.12 1.50 -3.48
C LEU A 48 -1.39 2.97 -3.83
N LEU A 49 -0.35 3.64 -4.33
CA LEU A 49 -0.41 4.99 -4.88
C LEU A 49 0.35 5.07 -6.20
N PHE A 50 -0.30 5.56 -7.25
CA PHE A 50 0.33 6.03 -8.49
C PHE A 50 0.36 7.57 -8.46
N PRO A 51 1.42 8.19 -7.92
CA PRO A 51 1.48 9.64 -7.76
C PRO A 51 1.35 10.34 -9.11
N ARG A 52 0.66 11.49 -9.12
CA ARG A 52 0.49 12.31 -10.32
C ARG A 52 1.84 12.89 -10.75
N LEU A 53 2.28 12.51 -11.94
CA LEU A 53 3.42 13.06 -12.67
C LEU A 53 2.95 14.16 -13.64
N PRO A 54 3.83 15.10 -14.06
CA PRO A 54 3.47 16.20 -14.95
C PRO A 54 2.88 15.79 -16.29
N PHE A 55 3.13 14.54 -16.71
CA PHE A 55 2.76 14.00 -18.03
C PHE A 55 1.54 13.08 -17.96
N ASP A 56 0.88 13.02 -16.81
CA ASP A 56 -0.18 12.05 -16.57
C ASP A 56 -1.48 12.31 -17.31
N HIS A 57 -2.09 11.23 -17.79
CA HIS A 57 -3.41 11.24 -18.39
C HIS A 57 -4.51 11.34 -17.31
N LYS A 58 -5.51 12.20 -17.58
CA LYS A 58 -6.71 12.33 -16.74
C LYS A 58 -7.49 11.01 -16.76
N GLY A 59 -7.78 10.45 -15.57
CA GLY A 59 -8.71 9.33 -15.41
C GLY A 59 -8.09 7.96 -15.07
N ALA A 60 -6.76 7.83 -14.95
CA ALA A 60 -6.17 6.58 -14.44
C ALA A 60 -6.46 6.41 -12.94
N LYS A 61 -6.82 5.19 -12.50
CA LYS A 61 -6.93 4.83 -11.08
C LYS A 61 -5.57 5.02 -10.41
N ARG A 62 -5.51 5.79 -9.33
CA ARG A 62 -4.28 6.20 -8.67
C ARG A 62 -4.13 5.64 -7.27
N GLN A 63 -5.22 5.28 -6.61
CA GLN A 63 -5.19 4.79 -5.25
C GLN A 63 -6.00 3.49 -5.15
N SER A 64 -5.48 2.51 -4.40
CA SER A 64 -6.18 1.25 -4.15
C SER A 64 -5.72 0.59 -2.85
N GLY A 65 -6.61 -0.16 -2.19
CA GLY A 65 -6.20 -1.26 -1.32
C GLY A 65 -5.85 -2.48 -2.18
N VAL A 66 -4.86 -3.27 -1.76
CA VAL A 66 -4.47 -4.50 -2.47
C VAL A 66 -4.17 -5.63 -1.48
N SER A 67 -4.61 -6.85 -1.84
CA SER A 67 -4.30 -8.09 -1.12
C SER A 67 -3.15 -8.81 -1.82
N GLY A 68 -2.11 -9.22 -1.09
CA GLY A 68 -1.02 -10.04 -1.66
C GLY A 68 -0.35 -9.43 -2.89
N MET A 69 0.50 -10.18 -3.58
CA MET A 69 1.32 -9.66 -4.69
C MET A 69 0.51 -9.22 -5.89
N GLU A 70 0.78 -8.01 -6.37
CA GLU A 70 1.03 -7.86 -7.81
C GLU A 70 2.30 -7.05 -8.07
N TYR A 71 3.38 -7.80 -8.37
CA TYR A 71 4.29 -7.34 -9.39
C TYR A 71 4.84 -8.45 -10.30
N GLY A 72 4.37 -8.42 -11.55
CA GLY A 72 5.21 -8.37 -12.76
C GLY A 72 6.06 -9.56 -13.20
N SER A 73 6.62 -10.34 -12.28
CA SER A 73 7.40 -11.55 -12.60
C SER A 73 7.70 -12.35 -11.32
N ASP A 74 6.93 -13.41 -11.11
CA ASP A 74 7.15 -14.64 -10.33
C ASP A 74 7.85 -14.73 -8.96
N ASP A 75 8.71 -13.84 -8.44
CA ASP A 75 9.58 -14.30 -7.31
C ASP A 75 9.83 -13.38 -6.10
N THR A 76 9.22 -12.19 -5.95
CA THR A 76 9.49 -11.37 -4.74
C THR A 76 8.29 -10.57 -4.25
N PRO A 77 7.60 -11.01 -3.17
CA PRO A 77 6.44 -10.31 -2.64
C PRO A 77 6.81 -9.02 -1.93
N PHE A 78 5.91 -8.03 -1.96
CA PHE A 78 6.09 -6.80 -1.19
C PHE A 78 6.33 -7.07 0.30
N SER A 79 5.73 -8.14 0.83
CA SER A 79 5.95 -8.62 2.21
C SER A 79 7.42 -8.89 2.52
N SER A 80 8.21 -9.37 1.54
CA SER A 80 9.63 -9.64 1.74
C SER A 80 10.49 -8.38 1.87
N ILE A 81 10.00 -7.24 1.39
CA ILE A 81 10.68 -5.93 1.46
C ILE A 81 10.11 -5.11 2.62
N LEU A 82 8.79 -4.95 2.68
CA LEU A 82 8.09 -4.18 3.70
C LEU A 82 8.08 -4.89 5.06
N GLY A 83 8.26 -6.22 5.08
CA GLY A 83 8.47 -7.00 6.30
C GLY A 83 9.88 -6.87 6.88
N VAL A 84 10.83 -6.24 6.18
CA VAL A 84 12.20 -6.05 6.70
C VAL A 84 12.17 -5.00 7.80
N THR A 85 12.20 -5.49 9.04
CA THR A 85 12.43 -4.69 10.23
C THR A 85 13.75 -5.13 10.86
N ARG A 86 14.71 -4.21 10.97
CA ARG A 86 15.98 -4.42 11.68
C ARG A 86 16.08 -3.47 12.87
N PRO A 87 16.96 -3.71 13.86
CA PRO A 87 17.06 -2.86 15.05
C PRO A 87 17.25 -1.36 14.77
N ASN A 88 17.83 -1.02 13.62
CA ASN A 88 18.21 0.35 13.27
C ASN A 88 17.40 0.95 12.11
N TYR A 89 16.55 0.16 11.45
CA TYR A 89 15.73 0.67 10.35
C TYR A 89 14.50 -0.21 10.11
N LYS A 90 13.42 0.44 9.64
CA LYS A 90 12.18 -0.19 9.20
C LYS A 90 11.84 0.33 7.81
N VAL A 91 11.42 -0.55 6.91
CA VAL A 91 10.91 -0.13 5.60
C VAL A 91 9.44 0.26 5.74
N LEU A 92 9.11 1.53 5.45
CA LEU A 92 7.72 2.03 5.54
C LEU A 92 6.99 2.01 4.20
N SER A 93 7.73 2.08 3.10
CA SER A 93 7.19 2.17 1.75
C SER A 93 8.21 1.70 0.72
N LEU A 94 7.71 1.18 -0.39
CA LEU A 94 8.48 0.84 -1.59
C LEU A 94 7.91 1.61 -2.79
N CYS A 95 8.74 2.42 -3.45
CA CYS A 95 8.36 3.09 -4.70
C CYS A 95 9.17 2.52 -5.87
N ILE A 96 8.48 2.15 -6.94
CA ILE A 96 9.02 1.51 -8.13
C ILE A 96 8.76 2.42 -9.31
N TYR A 97 9.83 2.77 -10.03
CA TYR A 97 9.76 3.52 -11.27
C TYR A 97 10.01 2.58 -12.44
N GLU A 98 9.01 2.46 -13.31
CA GLU A 98 8.95 1.45 -14.35
C GLU A 98 8.93 2.11 -15.71
N MET A 99 9.55 1.44 -16.68
CA MET A 99 9.49 1.81 -18.09
C MET A 99 8.74 0.72 -18.85
N TYR A 100 7.63 1.09 -19.46
CA TYR A 100 6.82 0.23 -20.31
C TYR A 100 7.18 0.48 -21.77
N ASP A 101 7.78 -0.53 -22.41
CA ASP A 101 8.00 -0.56 -23.86
C ASP A 101 6.82 -1.27 -24.51
N TRP A 102 5.79 -0.51 -24.87
CA TRP A 102 4.62 -1.05 -25.56
C TRP A 102 5.00 -1.42 -27.00
N PRO A 103 4.84 -2.68 -27.42
CA PRO A 103 5.18 -3.09 -28.78
C PRO A 103 4.45 -2.24 -29.82
N ARG A 104 5.17 -1.82 -30.87
CA ARG A 104 4.67 -1.02 -32.00
C ARG A 104 3.33 -1.50 -32.58
N ALA A 105 2.98 -2.79 -32.44
CA ALA A 105 1.71 -3.37 -32.88
C ALA A 105 0.46 -2.80 -32.17
N LEU A 106 0.57 -2.36 -30.90
CA LEU A 106 -0.52 -1.71 -30.15
C LEU A 106 -0.73 -0.25 -30.56
N HIS A 107 0.28 0.37 -31.18
CA HIS A 107 0.27 1.77 -31.61
C HIS A 107 0.09 1.95 -33.12
N SER A 108 -0.55 0.97 -33.77
CA SER A 108 -0.86 0.93 -35.21
C SER A 108 -1.92 1.95 -35.64
N SER A 109 -1.88 3.20 -35.16
CA SER A 109 -2.59 4.31 -35.79
C SER A 109 -1.65 4.93 -36.84
N PRO A 110 -1.89 4.73 -38.14
CA PRO A 110 -0.96 5.12 -39.20
C PRO A 110 -0.92 6.64 -39.46
N LYS A 111 -1.51 7.47 -38.59
CA LYS A 111 -1.71 8.90 -38.85
C LYS A 111 -0.59 9.82 -38.40
N PHE A 112 0.35 9.38 -37.57
CA PHE A 112 1.48 10.22 -37.15
C PHE A 112 2.73 9.36 -37.00
N GLY A 113 3.74 9.57 -37.86
CA GLY A 113 5.03 8.87 -37.86
C GLY A 113 5.94 9.17 -36.67
N VAL A 114 5.37 9.26 -35.47
CA VAL A 114 6.09 9.44 -34.22
C VAL A 114 6.30 8.03 -33.65
N ALA A 115 7.56 7.61 -33.49
CA ALA A 115 7.87 6.37 -32.79
C ALA A 115 7.21 6.39 -31.39
N PRO A 116 6.61 5.27 -30.93
CA PRO A 116 6.02 5.23 -29.59
C PRO A 116 7.12 5.58 -28.58
N LYS A 117 6.82 6.55 -27.70
CA LYS A 117 7.70 6.87 -26.59
C LYS A 117 7.46 5.83 -25.49
N PRO A 118 8.50 5.38 -24.78
CA PRO A 118 8.30 4.54 -23.60
C PRO A 118 7.42 5.29 -22.60
N ASP A 119 6.44 4.58 -22.04
CA ASP A 119 5.62 5.10 -20.96
C ASP A 119 6.33 4.83 -19.64
N PHE A 120 6.28 5.81 -18.74
CA PHE A 120 6.87 5.68 -17.42
C PHE A 120 5.79 5.71 -16.35
N MET A 121 5.95 4.88 -15.33
CA MET A 121 5.03 4.80 -14.21
C MET A 121 5.81 4.77 -12.91
N LEU A 122 5.49 5.70 -12.01
CA LEU A 122 5.89 5.62 -10.62
C LEU A 122 4.72 5.03 -9.84
N ARG A 123 4.97 4.00 -9.03
CA ARG A 123 4.00 3.48 -8.07
C ARG A 123 4.65 3.26 -6.72
N CYS A 124 3.93 3.53 -5.65
CA CYS A 124 4.37 3.40 -4.27
C CYS A 124 3.42 2.49 -3.50
N VAL A 125 3.98 1.65 -2.64
CA VAL A 125 3.27 0.65 -1.83
C VAL A 125 3.66 0.84 -0.36
N CYS A 126 2.68 0.81 0.53
CA CYS A 126 2.87 0.97 1.97
C CYS A 126 1.88 0.11 2.77
N ASN A 127 2.22 -0.24 4.01
CA ASN A 127 1.46 -1.18 4.85
C ASN A 127 0.95 -0.56 6.16
N PHE A 128 0.51 0.70 6.13
CA PHE A 128 -0.06 1.38 7.29
C PHE A 128 -1.26 2.23 6.90
N ASP A 129 -2.13 2.51 7.86
CA ASP A 129 -3.42 3.15 7.60
C ASP A 129 -3.28 4.48 6.88
N LEU A 130 -4.09 4.62 5.83
CA LEU A 130 -4.27 5.83 5.04
C LEU A 130 -2.95 6.35 4.43
N CYS A 131 -1.94 5.49 4.29
CA CYS A 131 -0.64 5.90 3.79
C CYS A 131 -0.71 6.45 2.35
N ASN A 132 -1.72 6.03 1.58
CA ASN A 132 -1.96 6.49 0.21
C ASN A 132 -2.89 7.72 0.09
N VAL A 133 -3.17 8.49 1.16
CA VAL A 133 -3.93 9.77 1.06
C VAL A 133 -3.37 10.70 -0.01
N PRO A 134 -2.04 10.94 -0.07
CA PRO A 134 -1.49 11.94 -0.98
C PRO A 134 -1.64 11.55 -2.44
N THR A 135 -1.88 12.53 -3.32
CA THR A 135 -2.04 12.29 -4.76
C THR A 135 -0.77 12.55 -5.57
N THR A 136 0.28 13.08 -4.94
CA THR A 136 1.59 13.39 -5.55
C THR A 136 2.70 12.84 -4.67
N PHE A 137 3.92 12.76 -5.21
CA PHE A 137 5.05 12.09 -4.55
C PHE A 137 5.60 12.87 -3.35
N GLU A 138 5.72 14.18 -3.43
CA GLU A 138 6.30 14.99 -2.34
C GLU A 138 5.45 14.92 -1.06
N PRO A 139 4.12 15.13 -1.09
CA PRO A 139 3.30 15.02 0.12
C PRO A 139 3.18 13.58 0.61
N TYR A 140 3.35 12.58 -0.26
CA TYR A 140 3.50 11.17 0.13
C TYR A 140 4.74 10.95 1.00
N LEU A 141 5.91 11.43 0.56
CA LEU A 141 7.15 11.37 1.34
C LEU A 141 7.04 12.12 2.67
N GLU A 142 6.37 13.27 2.70
CA GLU A 142 6.13 14.00 3.95
C GLU A 142 5.23 13.22 4.92
N GLY A 143 4.21 12.53 4.40
CA GLY A 143 3.34 11.66 5.20
C GLY A 143 4.11 10.52 5.87
N LEU A 144 5.00 9.87 5.12
CA LEU A 144 5.86 8.80 5.64
C LEU A 144 6.75 9.28 6.79
N LYS A 145 7.39 10.45 6.65
CA LYS A 145 8.24 11.04 7.70
C LYS A 145 7.44 11.38 8.96
N LYS A 146 6.22 11.91 8.80
CA LYS A 146 5.35 12.23 9.94
C LYS A 146 4.90 10.96 10.67
N HIS A 147 4.60 9.90 9.94
CA HIS A 147 4.24 8.61 10.52
C HIS A 147 5.41 7.99 11.30
N GLU A 148 6.64 8.07 10.78
CA GLU A 148 7.85 7.65 11.49
C GLU A 148 7.99 8.38 12.84
N LEU A 149 7.96 9.72 12.82
CA LEU A 149 8.10 10.54 14.03
C LEU A 149 6.99 10.34 15.07
N ALA A 150 5.80 9.90 14.65
CA ALA A 150 4.70 9.60 15.56
C ALA A 150 4.94 8.28 16.30
N ASN A 151 5.46 7.26 15.59
CA ASN A 151 5.72 5.94 16.16
C ASN A 151 7.04 5.86 16.95
N GLU A 152 7.96 6.82 16.82
CA GLU A 152 9.15 6.92 17.68
C GLU A 152 8.83 7.38 19.12
N LYS A 153 7.63 7.92 19.36
CA LYS A 153 7.24 8.50 20.66
C LYS A 153 6.44 7.55 21.54
N GLU A 154 6.12 6.36 21.04
CA GLU A 154 5.42 5.28 21.76
C GLU A 154 6.42 4.25 22.29
#